data_AF-A0A940VTT5-F1
#
_entry.id   AF-A0A940VTT5-F1
#
_cell.length_a   1.000
_cell.length_b   1.000
_cell.length_c   1.000
_cell.angle_alpha   90.00
_cell.angle_beta   90.00
_cell.angle_gamma   90.00
#
_symmetry.space_group_name_H-M   'P 1'
#
loop_
_entity.id
_entity.type
_entity.pdbx_description
1 polymer ?
#
loop_
_entity_poly.entity_id
_entity_poly.type
_entity_poly.pdbx_seq_one_letter_code
_entity_poly.pdbx_strand_id
1 'polypeptide(L)' 'MDVAYVIKERCPQDHPCPALPHCPTKAIVQQGYHAPKVVAEQCIACGKCIEVCPKRAFQLKE' A
#
# COMPACT_ATOMS: atom_id res chain seq x y z
N MET A 1 4.78 5.63 15.24
CA MET A 1 5.71 4.76 14.50
C MET A 1 5.21 4.77 13.08
N ASP A 2 5.97 5.32 12.13
CA ASP A 2 5.43 5.54 10.79
C ASP A 2 4.99 4.24 10.10
N VAL A 3 3.75 4.20 9.64
CA VAL A 3 3.16 3.08 8.89
C VAL A 3 2.47 3.59 7.64
N ALA A 4 2.60 2.85 6.54
CA ALA A 4 1.88 3.16 5.31
C ALA A 4 0.39 2.81 5.43
N TYR A 5 -0.48 3.67 4.91
CA TYR A 5 -1.92 3.41 4.79
C TYR A 5 -2.41 3.76 3.38
N VAL A 6 -3.58 3.22 3.03
CA VAL A 6 -4.21 3.44 1.72
C VAL A 6 -5.31 4.49 1.84
N ILE A 7 -5.18 5.55 1.05
CA ILE A 7 -6.21 6.56 0.80
C ILE A 7 -7.20 5.95 -0.18
N LYS A 8 -8.32 5.43 0.33
CA LYS A 8 -9.30 4.68 -0.47
C LYS A 8 -9.85 5.47 -1.64
N GLU A 9 -10.01 6.77 -1.48
CA GLU A 9 -10.53 7.70 -2.49
C GLU A 9 -9.60 7.81 -3.71
N ARG A 10 -8.31 7.50 -3.53
CA ARG A 10 -7.32 7.47 -4.62
C ARG A 10 -7.10 6.09 -5.21
N CYS A 11 -7.60 5.04 -4.55
CA CYS A 11 -7.47 3.67 -5.04
C CYS A 11 -8.65 3.33 -5.97
N PRO A 12 -8.42 3.02 -7.25
CA PRO A 12 -9.51 2.75 -8.20
C PRO A 12 -10.18 1.39 -8.01
N GLN A 13 -9.53 0.47 -7.28
CA GLN A 13 -10.05 -0.86 -6.96
C GLN A 13 -10.43 -1.73 -8.18
N ASP A 14 -9.66 -1.63 -9.27
CA ASP A 14 -9.93 -2.25 -10.57
C ASP A 14 -8.77 -3.13 -11.09
N HIS A 15 -7.72 -3.33 -10.29
CA HIS A 15 -6.55 -4.12 -10.69
C HIS A 15 -5.84 -4.81 -9.49
N PRO A 16 -5.01 -5.85 -9.75
CA PRO A 16 -4.05 -6.33 -8.77
C PRO A 16 -3.05 -5.22 -8.44
N CYS A 17 -2.94 -4.84 -7.17
CA CYS A 17 -2.18 -3.66 -6.78
C CYS A 17 -0.71 -3.80 -7.18
N PRO A 18 -0.16 -2.86 -7.98
CA PRO A 18 1.22 -2.93 -8.44
C PRO A 18 2.20 -2.84 -7.27
N ALA A 19 1.82 -2.26 -6.12
CA ALA A 19 2.69 -2.11 -4.97
C ALA A 19 2.95 -3.42 -4.20
N LEU A 20 2.10 -4.46 -4.35
CA LEU A 20 2.26 -5.74 -3.65
C LEU A 20 3.67 -6.34 -3.86
N PRO A 21 4.13 -6.59 -5.10
CA PRO A 21 5.45 -7.19 -5.35
C PRO A 21 6.63 -6.30 -4.96
N HIS A 22 6.43 -4.98 -4.81
CA HIS A 22 7.51 -4.05 -4.43
C HIS A 22 7.64 -3.86 -2.91
N CYS A 23 6.73 -4.42 -2.11
CA CYS A 23 6.83 -4.38 -0.65
C CYS A 23 7.90 -5.39 -0.17
N PRO A 24 9.03 -4.93 0.40
CA PRO A 24 10.13 -5.82 0.77
C PRO A 24 9.76 -6.76 1.92
N THR A 25 8.81 -6.35 2.78
CA THR A 25 8.35 -7.13 3.93
C THR A 25 7.02 -7.82 3.69
N LYS A 26 6.44 -7.69 2.49
CA LYS A 26 5.11 -8.22 2.15
C LYS A 26 3.98 -7.74 3.09
N ALA A 27 4.15 -6.58 3.71
CA ALA A 27 3.15 -5.96 4.57
C ALA A 27 1.86 -5.54 3.83
N ILE A 28 1.89 -5.45 2.49
CA ILE A 28 0.73 -5.06 1.68
C ILE A 28 -0.01 -6.32 1.25
N VAL A 29 -1.30 -6.41 1.58
CA VAL A 29 -2.17 -7.53 1.20
C VAL A 29 -3.39 -7.02 0.43
N GLN A 30 -3.85 -7.78 -0.55
CA GLN A 30 -5.03 -7.42 -1.35
C GLN A 30 -5.99 -8.61 -1.45
N GLN A 31 -7.29 -8.31 -1.46
CA GLN A 31 -8.35 -9.27 -1.71
C GLN A 31 -9.06 -8.90 -3.02
N GLY A 32 -8.96 -9.76 -4.04
CA GLY A 32 -9.47 -9.43 -5.38
C GLY A 32 -8.88 -8.12 -5.89
N TYR A 33 -9.73 -7.22 -6.38
CA TYR A 33 -9.32 -5.88 -6.83
C TYR A 33 -9.62 -4.78 -5.81
N HIS A 34 -10.05 -5.11 -4.60
CA HIS A 34 -10.29 -4.12 -3.56
C HIS A 34 -9.01 -3.35 -3.18
N ALA A 35 -9.20 -2.21 -2.50
CA ALA A 35 -8.08 -1.44 -1.97
C ALA A 35 -7.22 -2.32 -1.05
N PRO A 36 -5.88 -2.33 -1.22
CA PRO A 36 -5.02 -3.15 -0.39
C PRO A 36 -5.03 -2.67 1.06
N LYS A 37 -4.71 -3.57 1.98
CA LYS A 37 -4.49 -3.27 3.40
C LYS A 37 -3.01 -3.38 3.71
N VAL A 38 -2.54 -2.57 4.66
CA VAL A 38 -1.17 -2.63 5.16
C VAL A 38 -1.19 -3.23 6.56
N VAL A 39 -0.40 -4.28 6.76
CA VAL A 39 -0.17 -4.92 8.06
C VAL A 39 0.88 -4.10 8.80
N ALA A 40 0.44 -3.31 9.79
CA ALA A 40 1.28 -2.35 10.51
C ALA A 40 2.53 -3.01 11.12
N GLU A 41 2.37 -4.19 11.72
CA GLU A 41 3.45 -4.94 12.37
C GLU A 41 4.58 -5.37 11.43
N GLN A 42 4.32 -5.42 10.13
CA GLN A 42 5.31 -5.78 9.11
C GLN A 42 5.81 -4.56 8.31
N CYS A 43 5.19 -3.39 8.50
CA CYS A 43 5.54 -2.20 7.75
C CYS A 43 6.79 -1.56 8.35
N ILE A 44 7.83 -1.39 7.53
CA ILE A 44 9.09 -0.74 7.92
C ILE A 44 9.20 0.70 7.41
N ALA A 45 8.07 1.34 7.10
CA ALA A 45 8.00 2.71 6.57
C ALA A 45 8.87 3.02 5.33
N CYS A 46 9.24 2.02 4.52
CA CYS A 46 10.23 2.21 3.44
C CYS A 46 9.79 3.07 2.24
N GLY A 47 8.51 3.49 2.16
CA GLY A 47 8.02 4.39 1.11
C GLY A 47 7.81 3.80 -0.29
N LYS A 48 8.31 2.60 -0.62
CA LYS A 48 8.22 2.04 -1.99
C LYS A 48 6.81 1.97 -2.59
N CYS A 49 5.79 1.72 -1.76
CA CYS A 49 4.40 1.70 -2.23
C CYS A 49 3.88 3.08 -2.68
N ILE A 50 4.43 4.15 -2.12
CA ILE A 50 4.13 5.54 -2.49
C ILE A 50 4.75 5.85 -3.85
N GLU A 51 5.99 5.41 -4.07
CA GLU A 51 6.73 5.63 -5.31
C GLU A 51 6.09 4.88 -6.50
N VAL A 52 5.73 3.61 -6.31
CA VAL A 52 5.27 2.77 -7.41
C VAL A 52 3.79 2.95 -7.76
N CYS A 53 2.96 3.43 -6.83
CA CYS A 53 1.53 3.60 -7.07
C CYS A 53 1.26 4.85 -7.93
N PRO A 54 0.80 4.72 -9.18
CA PRO A 54 0.62 5.89 -10.07
C PRO A 54 -0.46 6.84 -9.56
N LYS A 55 -1.44 6.31 -8.81
CA LYS A 55 -2.54 7.08 -8.22
C LYS A 55 -2.16 7.75 -6.90
N ARG A 56 -0.93 7.54 -6.40
CA ARG A 56 -0.47 8.06 -5.09
C ARG A 56 -1.47 7.77 -3.98
N ALA A 57 -1.97 6.53 -3.98
CA ALA A 57 -2.98 6.06 -3.03
C ALA A 57 -2.38 5.63 -1.69
N PHE A 58 -1.04 5.65 -1.53
CA PHE A 58 -0.37 5.35 -0.27
C PHE A 58 0.19 6.63 0.37
N GLN A 59 0.21 6.66 1.69
CA GLN A 59 0.83 7.71 2.50
C GLN A 59 1.38 7.11 3.80
N LEU A 60 2.46 7.68 4.36
CA LEU A 60 2.95 7.34 5.70
C LEU A 60 2.23 8.20 6.76
N LYS A 61 1.84 7.58 7.87
CA LYS A 61 1.31 8.26 9.08
C LYS A 61 2.01 7.74 10.31
N GLU A 62 2.11 8.61 11.32
CA GLU A 62 2.60 8.30 12.67
C GLU A 62 1.75 7.27 13.42
#